data_AF-A0A522WIL1-F1
#
_entry.id   AF-A0A522WIL1-F1
#
_cell.length_a   1.000
_cell.length_b   1.000
_cell.length_c   1.000
_cell.angle_alpha   90.00
_cell.angle_beta   90.00
_cell.angle_gamma   90.00
#
_symmetry.space_group_name_H-M   'P 1'
#
loop_
_entity.id
_entity.type
_entity.pdbx_description
1 polymer ?
#
loop_
_entity_poly.entity_id
_entity_poly.type
_entity_poly.pdbx_seq_one_letter_code
_entity_poly.pdbx_strand_id
1 'polypeptide(L)' 'GITAFIIAVIYAASDEFHQSFIPGRNADALDWMADSFGAALGSLTILGRDKLRRS' A
#
# COMPACT_ATOMS: atom_id res chain seq x y z
N GLY A 1 6.89 4.48 9.03
CA GLY A 1 5.68 3.63 9.11
C GLY A 1 4.48 4.35 8.53
N ILE A 2 3.82 5.21 9.29
CA ILE A 2 2.52 5.82 8.90
C ILE A 2 2.60 6.62 7.59
N THR A 3 3.61 7.48 7.39
CA THR A 3 3.76 8.23 6.14
C THR A 3 3.94 7.31 4.92
N ALA A 4 4.70 6.22 5.07
CA ALA A 4 4.90 5.25 3.99
C ALA A 4 3.60 4.50 3.66
N PHE A 5 2.81 4.15 4.67
CA PHE A 5 1.48 3.55 4.50
C PHE A 5 0.53 4.48 3.71
N ILE A 6 0.44 5.76 4.10
CA ILE A 6 -0.44 6.73 3.42
C ILE A 6 -0.03 6.90 1.95
N ILE A 7 1.28 7.00 1.67
CA ILE A 7 1.79 7.11 0.30
C ILE A 7 1.43 5.86 -0.51
N ALA A 8 1.60 4.66 0.06
CA ALA A 8 1.29 3.41 -0.62
C ALA A 8 -0.20 3.29 -0.97
N VAL A 9 -1.11 3.64 -0.06
CA VAL A 9 -2.56 3.59 -0.31
C VAL A 9 -2.99 4.54 -1.43
N ILE A 10 -2.46 5.77 -1.43
CA ILE A 10 -2.76 6.77 -2.48
C ILE A 10 -2.18 6.34 -3.83
N TYR A 11 -0.96 5.80 -3.82
CA TYR A 11 -0.32 5.32 -5.04
C TYR A 11 -1.08 4.15 -5.66
N ALA A 12 -1.46 3.15 -4.84
CA ALA A 12 -2.25 2.01 -5.30
C ALA A 12 -3.62 2.44 -5.85
N ALA A 13 -4.30 3.41 -5.21
CA ALA A 13 -5.56 3.95 -5.74
C ALA A 13 -5.38 4.65 -7.09
N SER A 14 -4.25 5.34 -7.27
CA SER A 14 -3.91 6.01 -8.52
C SER A 14 -3.56 5.02 -9.62
N ASP A 15 -2.96 3.88 -9.28
CA ASP A 15 -2.63 2.81 -10.23
C ASP A 15 -3.90 2.14 -10.75
N GLU A 16 -4.83 1.75 -9.87
CA GLU A 16 -6.14 1.21 -10.27
C GLU A 16 -6.95 2.19 -11.13
N PHE A 17 -6.94 3.47 -10.75
CA PHE A 17 -7.57 4.51 -11.56
C PHE A 17 -6.92 4.61 -12.94
N HIS A 18 -5.59 4.58 -13.06
CA HIS A 18 -4.90 4.55 -14.36
C HIS A 18 -5.23 3.29 -15.17
N GLN A 19 -5.29 2.12 -14.52
CA GLN A 19 -5.63 0.85 -15.18
C GLN A 19 -7.03 0.90 -15.78
N SER A 20 -7.98 1.62 -15.16
CA SER A 20 -9.33 1.80 -15.70
C SER A 20 -9.39 2.48 -17.07
N PHE A 21 -8.35 3.23 -17.47
CA PHE A 21 -8.25 3.86 -18.78
C PHE A 21 -7.55 2.99 -19.83
N ILE A 22 -6.96 1.86 -19.43
CA ILE A 22 -6.22 0.96 -20.33
C ILE A 22 -7.16 -0.16 -20.76
N PRO A 23 -7.60 -0.20 -22.04
CA PRO A 23 -8.48 -1.26 -22.53
C PRO A 23 -7.82 -2.63 -22.37
N GLY A 24 -8.51 -3.58 -21.76
CA GLY A 24 -8.00 -4.93 -21.51
C GLY A 24 -7.26 -5.10 -20.18
N ARG A 25 -7.12 -4.04 -19.38
CA ARG A 25 -6.77 -4.13 -17.95
C ARG A 25 -8.04 -4.00 -17.11
N ASN A 26 -8.15 -4.82 -16.07
CA ASN A 26 -9.22 -4.70 -15.09
C ASN A 26 -8.68 -3.92 -13.91
N ALA A 27 -9.32 -2.79 -13.60
CA ALA A 27 -9.16 -2.18 -12.30
C ALA A 27 -9.94 -3.02 -11.28
N ASP A 28 -9.25 -3.60 -10.30
CA ASP A 28 -9.84 -4.45 -9.27
C ASP A 28 -9.64 -3.82 -7.88
N ALA A 29 -10.77 -3.56 -7.20
CA ALA A 29 -10.75 -3.08 -5.83
C ALA A 29 -10.05 -4.06 -4.88
N LEU A 30 -9.98 -5.35 -5.24
CA LEU A 30 -9.23 -6.36 -4.48
C LEU A 30 -7.72 -6.16 -4.55
N ASP A 31 -7.19 -5.71 -5.69
CA ASP A 31 -5.76 -5.42 -5.85
C ASP A 31 -5.36 -4.20 -5.01
N TRP A 32 -6.20 -3.15 -5.00
CA TRP A 32 -6.02 -2.01 -4.10
C TRP A 32 -6.07 -2.41 -2.61
N MET A 33 -6.96 -3.33 -2.24
CA MET A 33 -7.05 -3.86 -0.87
C MET A 33 -5.81 -4.68 -0.50
N ALA A 34 -5.30 -5.50 -1.42
CA ALA A 34 -4.09 -6.31 -1.20
C ALA A 34 -2.86 -5.41 -0.98
N ASP A 35 -2.69 -4.38 -1.81
CA ASP A 35 -1.59 -3.41 -1.67
C ASP A 35 -1.67 -2.64 -0.36
N SER A 36 -2.87 -2.20 0.02
CA SER A 36 -3.11 -1.52 1.29
C SER A 36 -2.78 -2.45 2.48
N PHE A 37 -3.13 -3.73 2.40
CA PHE A 37 -2.81 -4.71 3.45
C PHE A 37 -1.31 -4.99 3.56
N GLY A 38 -0.63 -5.14 2.43
CA GLY A 38 0.83 -5.29 2.36
C GLY A 38 1.56 -4.08 2.95
N ALA A 39 1.11 -2.87 2.62
CA ALA A 39 1.67 -1.63 3.15
C ALA A 39 1.47 -1.48 4.67
N ALA A 40 0.33 -1.94 5.20
CA ALA A 40 0.06 -1.95 6.64
C ALA A 40 1.02 -2.89 7.38
N LEU A 41 1.17 -4.12 6.89
CA LEU A 41 2.09 -5.12 7.47
C LEU A 41 3.56 -4.66 7.40
N GLY A 42 3.98 -4.10 6.25
CA GLY A 42 5.32 -3.53 6.09
C GLY A 42 5.58 -2.36 7.04
N SER A 43 4.58 -1.50 7.25
CA SER A 43 4.70 -0.38 8.18
C SER A 43 4.80 -0.82 9.64
N LEU A 44 4.07 -1.87 10.03
CA LEU A 44 4.13 -2.46 11.36
C LEU A 44 5.49 -3.11 11.64
N THR A 45 6.06 -3.83 10.67
CA THR A 45 7.38 -4.45 10.84
C THR A 45 8.49 -3.41 10.98
N ILE A 46 8.45 -2.31 10.23
CA ILE A 46 9.40 -1.19 10.39
C ILE A 46 9.26 -0.55 11.77
N LEU A 47 8.03 -0.24 12.20
CA LEU A 47 7.77 0.36 13.52
C LEU A 47 8.20 -0.56 14.67
N GLY A 48 7.98 -1.87 14.54
CA GLY A 48 8.43 -2.87 15.51
C GLY A 48 9.97 -2.95 15.58
N ARG A 49 10.65 -2.94 14.43
CA ARG A 49 12.12 -2.92 14.36
C ARG A 49 12.71 -1.65 14.99
N ASP A 50 12.09 -0.49 14.77
CA ASP A 50 12.53 0.77 15.37
C ASP A 50 12.35 0.77 16.90
N LYS A 51 11.31 0.11 17.40
CA LYS A 51 11.08 -0.05 18.85
C LYS A 51 12.09 -1.00 19.49
N LEU A 52 12.43 -2.09 18.82
CA LEU A 52 13.46 -3.06 19.26
C LEU A 52 14.89 -2.49 19.18
N ARG A 53 15.20 -1.63 18.21
CA ARG A 53 16.52 -0.97 18.09
C ARG A 53 16.76 0.15 19.11
N ARG A 54 15.70 0.67 19.75
CA ARG A 54 15.78 1.77 20.72
C ARG A 54 15.72 1.31 22.19
N SER A 55 15.60 0.00 22.43
CA SER A 55 15.67 -0.64 23.76
C SER A 55 17.02 -1.31 23.97
#